data_AF-A0A8C0DWV1-F1
#
_entry.id   AF-A0A8C0DWV1-F1
#
_cell.length_a   1.000
_cell.length_b   1.000
_cell.length_c   1.000
_cell.angle_alpha   90.00
_cell.angle_beta   90.00
_cell.angle_gamma   90.00
#
_symmetry.space_group_name_H-M   'P 1'
#
loop_
_entity.id
_entity.type
_entity.pdbx_description
1 polymer ?
#
loop_
_entity_poly.entity_id
_entity_poly.type
_entity_poly.pdbx_seq_one_letter_code
_entity_poly.pdbx_strand_id
1 'polypeptide(L)'
;METWSVDQVCSWLVEKNLGELVHRFQEEEVSGAALLALNDRMVQQLVKKIGHQAVLMDLIKKYKQKSQELKSPGETALVTQAEAPPEDEQSSSRGEQMPSFYPVENHNNDPIDQRVLKQRRNVKQVLTGNKALQWTKSYVLPEFPYDVKCMLAEQKCPDHSMRIRIIEFLQADMTKYLEGSLYPTTQQYNDVVNALLQAHPFLDEDGCGFFLWKRALKDRFKYVRRPIEDDEQVMRNKCKFGHRRGQTRKSLADIRFDEIKIVQIK
;
A
#
# COMPACT_ATOMS: atom_id res chain seq x y z
N MET A 1 -9.80 -24.25 20.40
CA MET A 1 -10.62 -23.45 19.47
C MET A 1 -11.96 -24.11 19.23
N GLU A 2 -12.02 -25.36 18.77
CA GLU A 2 -13.28 -26.10 18.59
C GLU A 2 -14.20 -26.11 19.83
N THR A 3 -13.63 -26.22 21.02
CA THR A 3 -14.33 -26.19 22.32
C THR A 3 -14.51 -24.79 22.95
N TRP A 4 -14.29 -23.69 22.20
CA TRP A 4 -14.34 -22.34 22.78
C TRP A 4 -15.76 -21.77 22.91
N SER A 5 -16.01 -21.04 24.00
CA SER A 5 -17.22 -20.23 24.18
C SER A 5 -17.21 -18.98 23.29
N VAL A 6 -18.36 -18.32 23.16
CA VAL A 6 -18.50 -17.04 22.43
C VAL A 6 -17.55 -15.98 23.02
N ASP A 7 -17.45 -15.86 24.34
CA ASP A 7 -16.54 -14.89 24.99
C ASP A 7 -15.07 -15.15 24.69
N GLN A 8 -14.68 -16.42 24.55
CA GLN A 8 -13.32 -16.82 24.16
C GLN A 8 -13.03 -16.49 22.70
N VAL A 9 -14.02 -16.65 21.80
CA VAL A 9 -13.94 -16.20 20.40
C VAL A 9 -13.85 -14.68 20.33
N CYS A 10 -14.67 -13.95 21.08
CA CYS A 10 -14.63 -12.48 21.15
C CYS A 10 -13.31 -11.95 21.71
N SER A 11 -12.77 -12.57 22.77
CA SER A 11 -11.45 -12.23 23.32
C SER A 11 -10.33 -12.42 22.29
N TRP A 12 -10.38 -13.53 21.56
CA TRP A 12 -9.43 -13.83 20.47
C TRP A 12 -9.57 -12.85 19.29
N LEU A 13 -10.78 -12.41 18.93
CA LEU A 13 -10.99 -11.39 17.90
C LEU A 13 -10.33 -10.06 18.30
N VAL A 14 -10.40 -9.65 19.57
CA VAL A 14 -9.65 -8.48 20.07
C VAL A 14 -8.15 -8.71 19.94
N GLU A 15 -7.65 -9.87 20.40
CA GLU A 15 -6.22 -10.24 20.34
C GLU A 15 -5.65 -10.23 18.91
N LYS A 16 -6.48 -10.54 17.89
CA LYS A 16 -6.08 -10.53 16.47
C LYS A 16 -6.41 -9.23 15.72
N ASN A 17 -6.64 -8.12 16.44
CA ASN A 17 -6.99 -6.80 15.89
C ASN A 17 -8.30 -6.80 15.05
N LEU A 18 -9.17 -7.78 15.28
CA LEU A 18 -10.52 -7.89 14.70
C LEU A 18 -11.61 -7.45 15.70
N GLY A 19 -11.27 -6.62 16.69
CA GLY A 19 -12.16 -6.20 17.78
C GLY A 19 -13.48 -5.56 17.31
N GLU A 20 -13.51 -4.90 16.14
CA GLU A 20 -14.75 -4.40 15.52
C GLU A 20 -15.80 -5.48 15.23
N LEU A 21 -15.39 -6.75 15.13
CA LEU A 21 -16.28 -7.87 14.82
C LEU A 21 -16.97 -8.43 16.06
N VAL A 22 -16.44 -8.16 17.27
CA VAL A 22 -16.91 -8.73 18.55
C VAL A 22 -18.42 -8.61 18.72
N HIS A 23 -18.98 -7.41 18.50
CA HIS A 23 -20.41 -7.16 18.63
C HIS A 23 -21.25 -8.13 17.77
N ARG A 24 -20.85 -8.35 16.51
CA ARG A 24 -21.59 -9.22 15.58
C ARG A 24 -21.33 -10.70 15.77
N PHE A 25 -20.17 -11.09 16.31
CA PHE A 25 -19.91 -12.47 16.72
C PHE A 25 -20.63 -12.84 18.02
N GLN A 26 -20.94 -11.83 18.86
CA GLN A 26 -21.77 -11.97 20.04
C GLN A 26 -23.27 -11.98 19.71
N GLU A 27 -23.75 -11.11 18.82
CA GLU A 27 -25.14 -11.10 18.32
C GLU A 27 -25.53 -12.41 17.60
N GLU A 28 -24.60 -13.02 16.87
CA GLU A 28 -24.82 -14.25 16.08
C GLU A 28 -24.30 -15.51 16.81
N GLU A 29 -24.07 -15.42 18.13
CA GLU A 29 -23.65 -16.49 19.06
C GLU A 29 -22.52 -17.42 18.53
N VAL A 30 -21.50 -16.82 17.90
CA VAL A 30 -20.48 -17.57 17.13
C VAL A 30 -19.46 -18.26 18.06
N SER A 31 -19.83 -19.46 18.50
CA SER A 31 -18.96 -20.38 19.25
C SER A 31 -17.71 -20.81 18.46
N GLY A 32 -16.72 -21.38 19.15
CA GLY A 32 -15.47 -21.82 18.55
C GLY A 32 -15.61 -22.92 17.49
N ALA A 33 -16.63 -23.78 17.61
CA ALA A 33 -17.00 -24.74 16.57
C ALA A 33 -17.61 -24.05 15.34
N ALA A 34 -18.53 -23.10 15.56
CA ALA A 34 -19.15 -22.31 14.48
C ALA A 34 -18.11 -21.47 13.73
N LEU A 35 -17.18 -20.83 14.45
CA LEU A 35 -16.03 -20.10 13.89
C LEU A 35 -15.20 -20.97 12.94
N LEU A 36 -14.90 -22.21 13.32
CA LEU A 36 -14.18 -23.16 12.46
C LEU A 36 -15.04 -23.68 11.30
N ALA A 37 -16.36 -23.70 11.43
CA ALA A 37 -17.29 -24.09 10.37
C ALA A 37 -17.58 -22.97 9.35
N LEU A 38 -17.15 -21.72 9.60
CA LEU A 38 -17.39 -20.61 8.69
C LEU A 38 -16.78 -20.87 7.30
N ASN A 39 -17.66 -20.79 6.28
CA ASN A 39 -17.30 -20.81 4.88
C ASN A 39 -17.29 -19.38 4.30
N ASP A 40 -16.62 -19.18 3.17
CA ASP A 40 -16.40 -17.87 2.55
C ASP A 40 -17.67 -17.00 2.45
N ARG A 41 -18.78 -17.54 1.94
CA ARG A 41 -20.08 -16.84 1.86
C ARG A 41 -20.62 -16.39 3.22
N MET A 42 -20.43 -17.18 4.28
CA MET A 42 -20.87 -16.85 5.64
C MET A 42 -20.02 -15.69 6.19
N VAL A 43 -18.71 -15.73 5.95
CA VAL A 43 -17.79 -14.64 6.31
C VAL A 43 -18.13 -13.35 5.55
N GLN A 44 -18.55 -13.43 4.27
CA GLN A 44 -19.01 -12.25 3.52
C GLN A 44 -20.26 -11.58 4.13
N GLN A 45 -21.18 -12.36 4.71
CA GLN A 45 -22.38 -11.83 5.40
C GLN A 45 -22.05 -11.28 6.80
N LEU A 46 -21.31 -12.06 7.58
CA LEU A 46 -20.94 -11.75 8.96
C LEU A 46 -19.92 -10.60 9.06
N VAL A 47 -19.06 -10.41 8.05
CA VAL A 47 -17.99 -9.40 8.05
C VAL A 47 -18.09 -8.49 6.82
N LYS A 48 -18.45 -7.21 7.02
CA LYS A 48 -18.65 -6.22 5.93
C LYS A 48 -17.35 -5.58 5.39
N LYS A 49 -16.22 -5.71 6.09
CA LYS A 49 -14.91 -5.19 5.67
C LYS A 49 -14.11 -6.29 4.96
N ILE A 50 -13.84 -6.14 3.66
CA ILE A 50 -13.12 -7.14 2.84
C ILE A 50 -11.74 -7.51 3.42
N GLY A 51 -10.98 -6.53 3.94
CA GLY A 51 -9.71 -6.82 4.62
C GLY A 51 -9.87 -7.71 5.85
N HIS A 52 -10.94 -7.52 6.63
CA HIS A 52 -11.22 -8.34 7.81
C HIS A 52 -11.74 -9.74 7.43
N GLN A 53 -12.46 -9.88 6.30
CA GLN A 53 -12.83 -11.19 5.73
C GLN A 53 -11.57 -12.02 5.42
N ALA A 54 -10.62 -11.43 4.70
CA ALA A 54 -9.38 -12.09 4.32
C ALA A 54 -8.50 -12.49 5.52
N VAL A 55 -8.31 -11.56 6.48
CA VAL A 55 -7.55 -11.84 7.72
C VAL A 55 -8.22 -12.92 8.56
N LEU A 56 -9.55 -12.89 8.72
CA LEU A 56 -10.28 -13.91 9.46
C LEU A 56 -10.16 -15.30 8.80
N MET A 57 -10.30 -15.38 7.48
CA MET A 57 -10.17 -16.65 6.74
C MET A 57 -8.76 -17.23 6.81
N ASP A 58 -7.73 -16.40 6.71
CA ASP A 58 -6.33 -16.80 6.89
C ASP A 58 -6.05 -17.32 8.31
N LEU A 59 -6.56 -16.62 9.34
CA LEU A 59 -6.47 -17.06 10.73
C LEU A 59 -7.16 -18.41 10.96
N ILE A 60 -8.40 -18.59 10.48
CA ILE A 60 -9.14 -19.86 10.59
C ILE A 60 -8.38 -20.99 9.87
N LYS A 61 -7.84 -20.72 8.67
CA LYS A 61 -7.02 -21.68 7.92
C LYS A 61 -5.77 -22.10 8.69
N LYS A 62 -5.02 -21.15 9.26
CA LYS A 62 -3.83 -21.42 10.08
C LYS A 62 -4.15 -22.25 11.32
N TYR A 63 -5.26 -21.99 11.99
CA TYR A 63 -5.71 -22.80 13.13
C TYR A 63 -6.11 -24.23 12.72
N LYS A 64 -6.73 -24.43 11.55
CA LYS A 64 -7.03 -25.76 10.99
C LYS A 64 -5.77 -26.55 10.60
N GLN A 65 -4.77 -25.90 10.03
CA GLN A 65 -3.50 -26.54 9.68
C GLN A 65 -2.76 -27.00 10.94
N LYS A 66 -2.63 -26.13 11.96
CA LYS A 66 -1.97 -26.46 13.23
C LYS A 66 -2.67 -27.58 14.00
N SER A 67 -3.99 -27.73 13.88
CA SER A 67 -4.73 -28.84 14.51
C SER A 67 -4.71 -30.16 13.70
N GLN A 68 -4.18 -30.13 12.47
CA GLN A 68 -3.88 -31.33 11.68
C GLN A 68 -2.44 -31.82 11.94
N GLU A 69 -1.45 -30.93 12.00
CA GLU A 69 -0.06 -31.28 12.36
C GLU A 69 0.03 -31.99 13.72
N LEU A 70 -0.76 -31.54 14.70
CA LEU A 70 -0.87 -32.15 16.03
C LEU A 70 -1.59 -33.52 16.07
N LYS A 71 -2.01 -34.07 14.92
CA LYS A 71 -2.68 -35.38 14.81
C LYS A 71 -1.89 -36.44 14.03
N SER A 72 -0.65 -36.15 13.63
CA SER A 72 0.19 -37.10 12.87
C SER A 72 1.57 -37.35 13.51
N PRO A 73 1.71 -38.39 14.36
CA PRO A 73 3.00 -38.94 14.77
C PRO A 73 3.34 -40.22 13.96
N GLY A 74 4.29 -40.11 13.03
CA GLY A 74 4.78 -41.18 12.16
C GLY A 74 5.13 -40.65 10.76
N GLU A 75 6.33 -40.83 10.20
CA GLU A 75 7.52 -41.55 10.69
C GLU A 75 8.84 -40.79 10.42
N THR A 76 9.83 -41.08 11.26
CA THR A 76 11.29 -40.84 11.08
C THR A 76 11.91 -41.77 10.04
N ALA A 77 13.07 -41.54 9.40
CA ALA A 77 13.97 -40.38 9.24
C ALA A 77 15.16 -40.77 8.28
N LEU A 78 16.08 -39.82 7.99
CA LEU A 78 17.44 -40.05 7.40
C LEU A 78 17.44 -40.52 5.90
N VAL A 79 18.47 -40.43 5.04
CA VAL A 79 19.96 -40.32 5.08
C VAL A 79 20.42 -39.45 3.85
N THR A 80 21.25 -38.38 3.97
CA THR A 80 22.73 -38.29 3.70
C THR A 80 23.19 -38.77 2.29
N GLN A 81 23.88 -37.97 1.45
CA GLN A 81 25.29 -37.52 1.46
C GLN A 81 25.48 -36.32 0.49
N ALA A 82 26.47 -35.41 0.49
CA ALA A 82 27.79 -35.27 1.15
C ALA A 82 29.03 -35.90 0.47
N GLU A 83 29.77 -35.12 -0.36
CA GLU A 83 31.24 -35.17 -0.47
C GLU A 83 31.86 -33.90 -1.12
N ALA A 84 33.20 -33.81 -1.25
CA ALA A 84 33.99 -32.59 -1.49
C ALA A 84 35.17 -32.83 -2.50
N PRO A 85 36.01 -31.81 -2.88
CA PRO A 85 36.97 -31.87 -3.99
C PRO A 85 38.39 -32.31 -3.51
N PRO A 86 39.51 -32.19 -4.29
CA PRO A 86 40.19 -30.86 -4.46
C PRO A 86 41.15 -30.67 -5.71
N GLU A 87 41.62 -29.42 -5.92
CA GLU A 87 42.85 -28.88 -6.63
C GLU A 87 43.15 -29.27 -8.11
N ASP A 88 43.80 -28.47 -8.98
CA ASP A 88 44.29 -27.06 -8.94
C ASP A 88 44.25 -26.44 -10.40
N GLU A 89 44.98 -25.44 -10.93
CA GLU A 89 46.21 -24.69 -10.57
C GLU A 89 46.11 -23.18 -10.97
N GLN A 90 47.12 -22.58 -11.65
CA GLN A 90 47.52 -21.18 -11.44
C GLN A 90 47.83 -20.36 -12.72
N SER A 91 48.30 -19.12 -12.52
CA SER A 91 49.04 -18.24 -13.46
C SER A 91 48.24 -17.55 -14.60
N SER A 92 48.47 -16.27 -14.97
CA SER A 92 49.34 -15.23 -14.37
C SER A 92 48.98 -13.79 -14.79
N SER A 93 48.89 -12.89 -13.79
CA SER A 93 49.32 -11.47 -13.76
C SER A 93 48.79 -10.36 -14.72
N ARG A 94 48.61 -9.17 -14.08
CA ARG A 94 49.05 -7.82 -14.49
C ARG A 94 48.08 -6.88 -15.22
N GLY A 95 47.84 -5.69 -14.64
CA GLY A 95 47.15 -4.57 -15.30
C GLY A 95 46.60 -3.48 -14.36
N GLU A 96 47.46 -2.78 -13.61
CA GLU A 96 47.05 -1.60 -12.83
C GLU A 96 47.03 -0.31 -13.68
N GLN A 97 46.07 0.59 -13.43
CA GLN A 97 46.28 1.99 -12.97
C GLN A 97 45.14 2.95 -13.40
N MET A 98 44.87 3.95 -12.54
CA MET A 98 43.98 5.08 -12.79
C MET A 98 44.65 6.37 -12.29
N PRO A 99 44.63 7.44 -13.11
CA PRO A 99 44.58 8.81 -12.56
C PRO A 99 43.67 9.76 -13.38
N SER A 100 43.31 10.98 -12.94
CA SER A 100 42.89 11.50 -11.63
C SER A 100 42.60 13.02 -11.78
N PHE A 101 41.67 13.56 -10.98
CA PHE A 101 41.64 14.96 -10.49
C PHE A 101 41.18 16.16 -11.38
N TYR A 102 39.91 16.55 -11.12
CA TYR A 102 39.47 17.94 -10.80
C TYR A 102 39.43 19.01 -11.93
N PRO A 103 39.07 20.29 -11.66
CA PRO A 103 37.65 20.69 -11.64
C PRO A 103 37.34 22.00 -12.40
N VAL A 104 36.05 22.34 -12.53
CA VAL A 104 35.61 23.72 -12.86
C VAL A 104 34.43 24.11 -11.96
N GLU A 105 34.61 25.15 -11.16
CA GLU A 105 33.53 25.91 -10.54
C GLU A 105 33.04 26.99 -11.50
N ASN A 106 31.77 27.39 -11.40
CA ASN A 106 31.36 28.71 -11.84
C ASN A 106 30.15 29.17 -11.03
N HIS A 107 30.27 30.32 -10.38
CA HIS A 107 29.18 30.93 -9.62
C HIS A 107 28.21 31.64 -10.57
N ASN A 108 26.95 31.74 -10.16
CA ASN A 108 26.32 33.05 -10.04
C ASN A 108 25.25 33.02 -8.94
N ASN A 109 25.15 34.12 -8.20
CA ASN A 109 24.17 34.30 -7.13
C ASN A 109 23.04 35.20 -7.64
N ASP A 110 21.82 34.95 -7.18
CA ASP A 110 20.84 36.00 -6.96
C ASP A 110 19.95 35.64 -5.75
N PRO A 111 19.46 36.62 -4.96
CA PRO A 111 18.98 36.36 -3.61
C PRO A 111 17.50 35.98 -3.54
N ILE A 112 17.20 34.86 -2.85
CA ILE A 112 15.84 34.53 -2.40
C ILE A 112 15.53 35.35 -1.13
N ASP A 113 14.46 36.14 -1.13
CA ASP A 113 14.11 37.05 -0.03
C ASP A 113 13.72 36.30 1.26
N GLN A 114 14.60 36.34 2.26
CA GLN A 114 14.44 35.61 3.53
C GLN A 114 13.61 36.39 4.55
N ARG A 115 12.30 36.51 4.33
CA ARG A 115 11.36 37.04 5.34
C ARG A 115 10.20 36.08 5.61
N VAL A 116 9.89 35.93 6.89
CA VAL A 116 8.80 35.08 7.44
C VAL A 116 9.01 33.56 7.33
N LEU A 117 10.16 33.07 7.83
CA LEU A 117 10.26 31.70 8.36
C LEU A 117 10.50 31.77 9.89
N LYS A 118 9.43 31.56 10.67
CA LYS A 118 9.54 31.54 12.14
C LYS A 118 10.31 30.30 12.60
N GLN A 119 11.40 30.54 13.30
CA GLN A 119 12.36 29.54 13.76
C GLN A 119 11.70 28.45 14.62
N ARG A 120 11.57 27.23 14.07
CA ARG A 120 11.40 26.00 14.86
C ARG A 120 12.73 25.24 14.87
N ARG A 121 13.19 24.83 16.05
CA ARG A 121 14.45 24.10 16.23
C ARG A 121 14.24 22.62 15.87
N ASN A 122 15.27 22.02 15.27
CA ASN A 122 15.24 20.63 14.80
C ASN A 122 15.09 19.63 15.95
N VAL A 123 14.21 18.63 15.76
CA VAL A 123 14.46 17.27 16.26
C VAL A 123 15.13 16.51 15.12
N LYS A 124 16.32 15.94 15.36
CA LYS A 124 17.12 15.27 14.32
C LYS A 124 16.56 13.88 14.00
N GLN A 125 15.55 13.81 13.13
CA GLN A 125 15.20 12.54 12.49
C GLN A 125 16.24 12.25 11.41
N VAL A 126 17.07 11.22 11.61
CA VAL A 126 18.05 10.74 10.62
C VAL A 126 17.29 9.99 9.54
N LEU A 127 16.75 10.72 8.57
CA LEU A 127 16.16 10.13 7.37
C LEU A 127 17.27 9.85 6.35
N THR A 128 17.55 8.58 6.10
CA THR A 128 18.47 8.13 5.05
C THR A 128 18.12 8.80 3.72
N GLY A 129 19.12 9.38 3.06
CA GLY A 129 18.94 10.32 1.96
C GLY A 129 18.42 9.72 0.65
N ASN A 130 17.15 9.33 0.63
CA ASN A 130 16.38 9.15 -0.60
C ASN A 130 16.23 10.51 -1.30
N LYS A 131 17.19 10.85 -2.16
CA LYS A 131 17.04 11.96 -3.10
C LYS A 131 15.86 11.63 -4.02
N ALA A 132 14.74 12.32 -3.83
CA ALA A 132 13.62 12.20 -4.76
C ALA A 132 14.10 12.52 -6.18
N LEU A 133 13.74 11.67 -7.14
CA LEU A 133 14.05 11.95 -8.53
C LEU A 133 13.24 13.19 -8.94
N GLN A 134 13.89 14.19 -9.53
CA GLN A 134 13.17 15.37 -9.97
C GLN A 134 12.34 15.04 -11.21
N TRP A 135 11.11 15.57 -11.25
CA TRP A 135 10.21 15.41 -12.40
C TRP A 135 10.74 16.18 -13.60
N THR A 136 11.43 15.49 -14.50
CA THR A 136 11.87 16.05 -15.79
C THR A 136 10.66 16.43 -16.63
N LYS A 137 10.79 17.51 -17.43
CA LYS A 137 9.70 18.00 -18.31
C LYS A 137 9.22 16.95 -19.33
N SER A 138 10.06 15.94 -19.60
CA SER A 138 9.68 14.71 -20.28
C SER A 138 9.66 13.59 -19.24
N TYR A 139 8.49 12.98 -19.03
CA TYR A 139 8.38 11.74 -18.26
C TYR A 139 8.85 10.57 -19.11
N VAL A 140 9.56 9.61 -18.51
CA VAL A 140 10.03 8.39 -19.15
C VAL A 140 9.27 7.21 -18.54
N LEU A 141 8.76 6.31 -19.39
CA LEU A 141 8.02 5.15 -18.91
C LEU A 141 8.90 4.22 -18.04
N PRO A 142 8.33 3.61 -16.98
CA PRO A 142 9.06 2.63 -16.19
C PRO A 142 9.32 1.37 -17.00
N GLU A 143 10.32 0.61 -16.58
CA GLU A 143 10.51 -0.74 -17.11
C GLU A 143 9.37 -1.66 -16.65
N PHE A 144 8.45 -1.95 -17.58
CA PHE A 144 7.33 -2.85 -17.36
C PHE A 144 7.79 -4.32 -17.16
N PRO A 145 6.99 -5.15 -16.45
CA PRO A 145 7.29 -6.57 -16.29
C PRO A 145 7.16 -7.31 -17.62
N TYR A 146 7.74 -8.52 -17.70
CA TYR A 146 7.88 -9.27 -18.96
C TYR A 146 6.55 -9.57 -19.66
N ASP A 147 5.50 -9.90 -18.91
CA ASP A 147 4.15 -10.17 -19.44
C ASP A 147 3.50 -8.92 -20.07
N VAL A 148 3.64 -7.77 -19.42
CA VAL A 148 3.21 -6.47 -19.97
C VAL A 148 4.04 -6.12 -21.20
N LYS A 149 5.37 -6.29 -21.15
CA LYS A 149 6.28 -6.04 -22.30
C LYS A 149 5.92 -6.89 -23.52
N CYS A 150 5.67 -8.19 -23.36
CA CYS A 150 5.25 -9.07 -24.45
C CYS A 150 3.94 -8.61 -25.07
N MET A 151 2.91 -8.33 -24.26
CA MET A 151 1.63 -7.85 -24.79
C MET A 151 1.76 -6.49 -25.51
N LEU A 152 2.59 -5.58 -25.01
CA LEU A 152 2.86 -4.29 -25.65
C LEU A 152 3.62 -4.44 -26.98
N ALA A 153 4.57 -5.37 -27.07
CA ALA A 153 5.30 -5.68 -28.29
C ALA A 153 4.43 -6.40 -29.34
N GLU A 154 3.51 -7.26 -28.89
CA GLU A 154 2.50 -7.92 -29.71
C GLU A 154 1.36 -6.98 -30.18
N GLN A 155 1.33 -5.73 -29.68
CA GLN A 155 0.34 -4.69 -30.00
C GLN A 155 -1.13 -5.14 -29.78
N LYS A 156 -1.36 -6.05 -28.83
CA LYS A 156 -2.70 -6.55 -28.50
C LYS A 156 -3.41 -5.60 -27.54
N CYS A 157 -4.66 -5.27 -27.84
CA CYS A 157 -5.50 -4.44 -26.96
C CYS A 157 -5.59 -5.07 -25.55
N PRO A 158 -5.23 -4.33 -24.47
CA PRO A 158 -5.06 -4.91 -23.14
C PRO A 158 -6.40 -5.25 -22.48
N ASP A 159 -6.47 -6.47 -21.95
CA ASP A 159 -7.62 -6.94 -21.17
C ASP A 159 -7.77 -6.17 -19.84
N HIS A 160 -8.77 -6.51 -19.03
CA HIS A 160 -8.98 -5.80 -17.76
C HIS A 160 -7.81 -5.99 -16.78
N SER A 161 -7.19 -7.17 -16.73
CA SER A 161 -6.07 -7.48 -15.82
C SER A 161 -4.82 -6.71 -16.24
N MET A 162 -4.49 -6.71 -17.52
CA MET A 162 -3.30 -6.04 -18.05
C MET A 162 -3.43 -4.51 -17.99
N ARG A 163 -4.63 -3.96 -18.21
CA ARG A 163 -4.91 -2.53 -17.94
C ARG A 163 -4.72 -2.17 -16.47
N ILE A 164 -5.05 -3.07 -15.53
CA ILE A 164 -4.73 -2.87 -14.11
C ILE A 164 -3.20 -2.89 -13.92
N ARG A 165 -2.49 -3.92 -14.38
CA ARG A 165 -1.02 -4.02 -14.22
C ARG A 165 -0.26 -2.80 -14.77
N ILE A 166 -0.61 -2.32 -15.96
CA ILE A 166 0.00 -1.11 -16.54
C ILE A 166 -0.20 0.10 -15.61
N ILE A 167 -1.42 0.32 -15.11
CA ILE A 167 -1.74 1.39 -14.15
C ILE A 167 -1.02 1.21 -12.80
N GLU A 168 -0.77 -0.03 -12.37
CA GLU A 168 -0.01 -0.33 -11.14
C GLU A 168 1.47 0.08 -11.27
N PHE A 169 2.13 -0.31 -12.35
CA PHE A 169 3.53 0.06 -12.58
C PHE A 169 3.71 1.57 -12.79
N LEU A 170 2.80 2.23 -13.52
CA LEU A 170 2.80 3.69 -13.65
C LEU A 170 2.58 4.39 -12.30
N GLN A 171 1.65 3.91 -11.47
CA GLN A 171 1.41 4.51 -10.15
C GLN A 171 2.59 4.30 -9.19
N ALA A 172 3.21 3.11 -9.20
CA ALA A 172 4.38 2.81 -8.37
C ALA A 172 5.60 3.65 -8.79
N ASP A 173 5.78 3.84 -10.10
CA ASP A 173 6.84 4.70 -10.62
C ASP A 173 6.62 6.18 -10.28
N MET A 174 5.42 6.74 -10.55
CA MET A 174 5.08 8.12 -10.20
C MET A 174 5.38 8.45 -8.73
N THR A 175 5.14 7.53 -7.80
CA THR A 175 5.41 7.77 -6.36
C THR A 175 6.89 8.01 -6.01
N LYS A 176 7.85 7.63 -6.86
CA LYS A 176 9.28 7.96 -6.70
C LYS A 176 9.57 9.47 -6.76
N TYR A 177 8.70 10.21 -7.45
CA TYR A 177 8.87 11.65 -7.76
C TYR A 177 7.95 12.56 -6.93
N LEU A 178 7.17 12.01 -5.99
CA LEU A 178 6.14 12.74 -5.24
C LEU A 178 6.52 13.02 -3.78
N GLU A 179 7.76 12.75 -3.38
CA GLU A 179 8.28 13.01 -2.03
C GLU A 179 7.41 12.39 -0.90
N GLY A 180 6.84 11.21 -1.17
CA GLY A 180 5.91 10.51 -0.27
C GLY A 180 4.44 10.93 -0.41
N SER A 181 4.13 11.99 -1.15
CA SER A 181 2.75 12.41 -1.42
C SER A 181 2.04 11.44 -2.38
N LEU A 182 0.73 11.29 -2.18
CA LEU A 182 -0.18 10.59 -3.08
C LEU A 182 -1.06 11.57 -3.89
N TYR A 183 -0.61 12.81 -4.04
CA TYR A 183 -1.29 13.88 -4.78
C TYR A 183 -0.51 14.32 -6.03
N PRO A 184 -0.41 13.49 -7.09
CA PRO A 184 0.06 13.97 -8.38
C PRO A 184 -0.79 15.15 -8.87
N THR A 185 -0.13 16.13 -9.47
CA THR A 185 -0.76 17.27 -10.13
C THR A 185 -1.44 16.87 -11.43
N THR A 186 -2.36 17.70 -11.95
CA THR A 186 -3.01 17.48 -13.24
C THR A 186 -2.00 17.28 -14.37
N GLN A 187 -0.85 17.98 -14.33
CA GLN A 187 0.19 17.86 -15.36
C GLN A 187 0.93 16.53 -15.27
N GLN A 188 1.27 16.05 -14.08
CA GLN A 188 1.92 14.74 -13.93
C GLN A 188 1.06 13.59 -14.46
N TYR A 189 -0.28 13.66 -14.33
CA TYR A 189 -1.16 12.70 -15.02
C TYR A 189 -1.20 12.89 -16.54
N ASN A 190 -0.97 14.10 -17.07
CA ASN A 190 -0.87 14.33 -18.52
C ASN A 190 0.42 13.71 -19.06
N ASP A 191 1.57 14.04 -18.47
CA ASP A 191 2.90 13.65 -18.96
C ASP A 191 3.03 12.12 -19.04
N VAL A 192 2.56 11.41 -18.00
CA VAL A 192 2.59 9.95 -17.92
C VAL A 192 1.72 9.27 -18.99
N VAL A 193 0.51 9.79 -19.21
CA VAL A 193 -0.41 9.22 -20.21
C VAL A 193 0.03 9.58 -21.62
N ASN A 194 0.57 10.79 -21.83
CA ASN A 194 1.18 11.17 -23.11
C ASN A 194 2.36 10.26 -23.44
N ALA A 195 3.26 9.99 -22.49
CA ALA A 195 4.38 9.06 -22.70
C ALA A 195 3.90 7.63 -23.01
N LEU A 196 2.87 7.14 -22.32
CA LEU A 196 2.27 5.82 -22.57
C LEU A 196 1.74 5.69 -24.00
N LEU A 197 0.98 6.69 -24.46
CA LEU A 197 0.36 6.68 -25.79
C LEU A 197 1.34 7.02 -26.92
N GLN A 198 2.39 7.80 -26.65
CA GLN A 198 3.49 8.02 -27.60
C GLN A 198 4.33 6.76 -27.82
N ALA A 199 4.56 5.95 -26.78
CA ALA A 199 5.26 4.67 -26.90
C ALA A 199 4.37 3.57 -27.49
N HIS A 200 3.05 3.61 -27.23
CA HIS A 200 2.10 2.57 -27.63
C HIS A 200 0.81 3.17 -28.22
N PRO A 201 0.85 3.69 -29.47
CA PRO A 201 -0.30 4.39 -30.08
C PRO A 201 -1.58 3.55 -30.20
N PHE A 202 -1.46 2.22 -30.32
CA PHE A 202 -2.60 1.29 -30.35
C PHE A 202 -3.45 1.30 -29.06
N LEU A 203 -2.94 1.89 -27.96
CA LEU A 203 -3.70 2.10 -26.72
C LEU A 203 -4.67 3.30 -26.78
N ASP A 204 -4.75 3.99 -27.92
CA ASP A 204 -5.65 5.12 -28.22
C ASP A 204 -6.40 4.92 -29.56
N GLU A 205 -6.65 3.66 -29.97
CA GLU A 205 -7.30 3.31 -31.24
C GLU A 205 -8.66 4.01 -31.46
N ASP A 206 -9.47 4.14 -30.40
CA ASP A 206 -10.75 4.87 -30.40
C ASP A 206 -10.61 6.41 -30.26
N GLY A 207 -9.38 6.94 -30.15
CA GLY A 207 -9.11 8.36 -29.86
C GLY A 207 -9.58 8.86 -28.49
N CYS A 208 -10.00 7.96 -27.60
CA CYS A 208 -10.50 8.26 -26.25
C CYS A 208 -9.63 7.69 -25.11
N GLY A 209 -8.60 6.92 -25.45
CA GLY A 209 -7.63 6.30 -24.56
C GLY A 209 -6.98 7.29 -23.60
N PHE A 210 -6.60 8.49 -24.04
CA PHE A 210 -6.05 9.52 -23.15
C PHE A 210 -6.95 9.78 -21.92
N PHE A 211 -8.27 9.86 -22.11
CA PHE A 211 -9.21 10.07 -21.02
C PHE A 211 -9.41 8.82 -20.17
N LEU A 212 -9.39 7.63 -20.78
CA LEU A 212 -9.51 6.33 -20.08
C LEU A 212 -8.31 6.05 -19.18
N TRP A 213 -7.09 6.12 -19.71
CA TRP A 213 -5.84 5.90 -18.96
C TRP A 213 -5.66 6.94 -17.85
N LYS A 214 -5.88 8.22 -18.16
CA LYS A 214 -5.84 9.32 -17.17
C LYS A 214 -6.88 9.15 -16.06
N ARG A 215 -8.08 8.63 -16.39
CA ARG A 215 -9.09 8.32 -15.38
C ARG A 215 -8.67 7.14 -14.51
N ALA A 216 -8.23 6.03 -15.11
CA ALA A 216 -7.80 4.83 -14.37
C ALA A 216 -6.65 5.14 -13.41
N LEU A 217 -5.67 5.94 -13.84
CA LEU A 217 -4.54 6.38 -13.02
C LEU A 217 -4.97 7.28 -11.85
N LYS A 218 -5.87 8.25 -12.10
CA LYS A 218 -6.47 9.09 -11.04
C LYS A 218 -7.30 8.27 -10.04
N ASP A 219 -8.09 7.33 -10.53
CA ASP A 219 -8.89 6.44 -9.69
C ASP A 219 -7.98 5.50 -8.86
N ARG A 220 -6.85 5.00 -9.40
CA ARG A 220 -5.85 4.24 -8.64
C ARG A 220 -5.29 5.03 -7.46
N PHE A 221 -4.76 6.24 -7.68
CA PHE A 221 -4.28 7.09 -6.59
C PHE A 221 -5.39 7.44 -5.57
N LYS A 222 -6.64 7.59 -6.03
CA LYS A 222 -7.82 7.81 -5.16
C LYS A 222 -8.15 6.57 -4.30
N TYR A 223 -7.98 5.35 -4.81
CA TYR A 223 -8.14 4.12 -4.03
C TYR A 223 -6.99 3.91 -3.03
N VAL A 224 -5.74 4.17 -3.41
CA VAL A 224 -4.57 4.07 -2.50
C VAL A 224 -4.69 5.06 -1.33
N ARG A 225 -5.21 6.27 -1.55
CA ARG A 225 -5.50 7.25 -0.48
C ARG A 225 -6.72 6.92 0.39
N ARG A 226 -7.57 5.95 0.00
CA ARG A 226 -8.85 5.70 0.67
C ARG A 226 -8.70 5.27 2.14
N PRO A 227 -7.75 4.38 2.51
CA PRO A 227 -7.53 3.97 3.90
C PRO A 227 -6.73 4.98 4.73
N ILE A 228 -6.15 6.01 4.11
CA ILE A 228 -5.26 6.95 4.81
C ILE A 228 -6.10 7.98 5.57
N GLU A 229 -5.86 8.10 6.87
CA GLU A 229 -6.61 9.01 7.75
C GLU A 229 -5.75 10.11 8.37
N ASP A 230 -4.44 9.89 8.58
CA ASP A 230 -3.57 10.86 9.27
C ASP A 230 -2.78 11.83 8.36
N ASP A 231 -2.75 11.61 7.04
CA ASP A 231 -2.08 12.55 6.12
C ASP A 231 -2.82 13.90 6.08
N GLU A 232 -2.13 15.01 6.36
CA GLU A 232 -2.76 16.33 6.44
C GLU A 232 -3.45 16.76 5.13
N GLN A 233 -2.93 16.36 3.96
CA GLN A 233 -3.48 16.69 2.66
C GLN A 233 -4.71 15.83 2.37
N VAL A 234 -4.74 14.57 2.83
CA VAL A 234 -5.94 13.72 2.86
C VAL A 234 -6.97 14.32 3.79
N MET A 235 -6.62 14.75 5.00
CA MET A 235 -7.54 15.37 5.96
C MET A 235 -8.11 16.69 5.43
N ARG A 236 -7.28 17.59 4.90
CA ARG A 236 -7.75 18.84 4.26
C ARG A 236 -8.72 18.56 3.11
N ASN A 237 -8.48 17.53 2.29
CA ASN A 237 -9.36 17.17 1.18
C ASN A 237 -10.61 16.38 1.60
N LYS A 238 -10.54 15.50 2.62
CA LYS A 238 -11.70 14.85 3.25
C LYS A 238 -12.64 15.91 3.84
N CYS A 239 -12.10 16.92 4.54
CA CYS A 239 -12.88 18.04 5.08
C CYS A 239 -13.47 18.97 4.00
N LYS A 240 -12.78 19.16 2.86
CA LYS A 240 -13.22 20.07 1.78
C LYS A 240 -14.18 19.44 0.77
N PHE A 241 -14.04 18.16 0.47
CA PHE A 241 -14.76 17.47 -0.62
C PHE A 241 -15.45 16.16 -0.19
N GLY A 242 -15.20 15.67 1.02
CA GLY A 242 -15.86 14.48 1.56
C GLY A 242 -17.35 14.75 1.81
N HIS A 243 -18.21 13.83 1.38
CA HIS A 243 -19.62 13.87 1.74
C HIS A 243 -19.77 13.56 3.24
N ARG A 244 -20.35 14.50 4.00
CA ARG A 244 -20.66 14.35 5.43
C ARG A 244 -21.83 13.39 5.67
N ARG A 245 -21.65 12.10 5.37
CA ARG A 245 -22.53 11.04 5.87
C ARG A 245 -22.11 10.69 7.30
N GLY A 246 -23.02 10.88 8.27
CA GLY A 246 -22.87 10.45 9.66
C GLY A 246 -22.25 11.46 10.64
N GLN A 247 -21.44 12.43 10.19
CA GLN A 247 -20.91 13.47 11.08
C GLN A 247 -21.95 14.58 11.35
N THR A 248 -22.89 14.30 12.26
CA THR A 248 -23.58 15.37 13.00
C THR A 248 -22.52 16.19 13.72
N ARG A 249 -22.46 17.49 13.42
CA ARG A 249 -21.48 18.41 13.98
C ARG A 249 -21.81 18.67 15.45
N LYS A 250 -21.34 17.79 16.37
CA LYS A 250 -21.34 18.07 17.82
C LYS A 250 -20.80 19.48 18.02
N SER A 251 -21.63 20.33 18.59
CA SER A 251 -21.40 21.75 18.76
C SER A 251 -20.55 22.00 20.01
N LEU A 252 -19.95 23.19 20.09
CA LEU A 252 -19.32 23.68 21.33
C LEU A 252 -20.35 24.09 22.40
N ALA A 253 -21.63 23.73 22.21
CA ALA A 253 -22.67 23.74 23.23
C ALA A 253 -22.91 22.35 23.83
N ASP A 254 -22.86 21.27 23.03
CA ASP A 254 -23.06 19.89 23.52
C ASP A 254 -22.07 19.53 24.64
N ILE A 255 -20.79 19.87 24.45
CA ILE A 255 -19.73 19.63 25.45
C ILE A 255 -20.05 20.28 26.80
N ARG A 256 -20.73 21.45 26.80
CA ARG A 256 -21.10 22.18 28.01
C ARG A 256 -22.40 21.70 28.67
N PHE A 257 -23.17 20.81 28.04
CA PHE A 257 -24.36 20.21 28.65
C PHE A 257 -24.07 18.90 29.39
N ASP A 258 -23.02 18.16 28.99
CA ASP A 258 -22.64 16.92 29.67
C ASP A 258 -21.94 17.19 31.03
N GLU A 259 -21.05 18.20 31.12
CA GLU A 259 -20.36 18.55 32.39
C GLU A 259 -21.34 18.99 33.51
N ILE A 260 -22.38 19.74 33.16
CA ILE A 260 -23.31 20.33 34.14
C ILE A 260 -24.20 19.26 34.83
N LYS A 261 -24.42 18.11 34.20
CA LYS A 261 -25.27 17.04 34.75
C LYS A 261 -24.61 16.15 35.80
N ILE A 262 -23.30 16.23 35.98
CA ILE A 262 -22.55 15.33 36.87
C ILE A 262 -22.60 15.80 38.34
N VAL A 263 -22.95 17.08 38.59
CA VAL A 263 -22.91 17.69 39.94
C VAL A 263 -24.30 17.98 40.52
N GLN A 264 -25.19 16.97 40.54
CA GLN A 264 -26.32 16.92 41.49
C GLN A 264 -27.01 15.53 41.54
N ILE A 265 -26.47 14.63 42.36
CA ILE A 265 -27.25 13.59 43.05
C ILE A 265 -26.94 13.73 44.56
N LYS A 266 -27.91 13.35 45.40
CA LYS A 266 -28.13 13.89 46.75
C LYS A 266 -27.86 12.87 47.86
#